data_AF-A0A937VLJ1-F1
#
_entry.id   AF-A0A937VLJ1-F1
#
_cell.length_a   1.000
_cell.length_b   1.000
_cell.length_c   1.000
_cell.angle_alpha   90.00
_cell.angle_beta   90.00
_cell.angle_gamma   90.00
#
_symmetry.space_group_name_H-M   'P 1'
#
loop_
_entity.id
_entity.type
_entity.pdbx_description
1 polymer ?
#
loop_
_entity_poly.entity_id
_entity_poly.type
_entity_poly.pdbx_seq_one_letter_code
_entity_poly.pdbx_strand_id
1 'polypeptide(L)'
;PEYDAISKELLVHATEEHTHAVALSEQIAFLGGVPGHDVAQVHVSDDSTIMLEQDLAGELDAIARYKERIAQAEMLGEYGLRRALEDILITEEEHARDLQASLRK
;
A
#
# COMPACT_ATOMS: atom_id res chain seq x y z
N PRO A 1 2.15 -18.49 18.34
CA PRO A 1 2.24 -19.59 17.36
C PRO A 1 1.30 -19.43 16.16
N GLU A 2 -0.01 -19.22 16.39
CA GLU A 2 -1.02 -19.14 15.32
C GLU A 2 -0.80 -17.96 14.36
N TYR A 3 -0.33 -16.82 14.88
CA TYR A 3 -0.08 -15.61 14.09
C TYR A 3 1.41 -15.28 13.87
N ASP A 4 2.34 -16.12 14.32
CA ASP A 4 3.78 -15.81 14.23
C ASP A 4 4.26 -15.69 12.77
N ALA A 5 3.59 -16.37 11.84
CA ALA A 5 3.85 -16.25 10.41
C ALA A 5 3.33 -14.92 9.87
N ILE A 6 2.05 -14.57 10.14
CA ILE A 6 1.47 -13.33 9.62
C ILE A 6 2.13 -12.10 10.24
N SER A 7 2.53 -12.13 11.52
CA SER A 7 3.27 -11.03 12.15
C SER A 7 4.60 -10.71 11.45
N LYS A 8 5.26 -11.70 10.84
CA LYS A 8 6.48 -11.46 10.05
C LYS A 8 6.15 -10.85 8.70
N GLU A 9 5.12 -11.34 8.03
CA GLU A 9 4.63 -10.76 6.77
C GLU A 9 4.19 -9.31 6.95
N LEU A 10 3.44 -8.99 8.01
CA LEU A 10 3.04 -7.60 8.32
C LEU A 10 4.25 -6.67 8.55
N LEU A 11 5.37 -7.18 9.05
CA LEU A 11 6.60 -6.39 9.19
C LEU A 11 7.27 -6.14 7.82
N VAL A 12 7.16 -7.11 6.90
CA VAL A 12 7.60 -6.95 5.51
C VAL A 12 6.74 -5.91 4.82
N HIS A 13 5.41 -6.04 4.89
CA HIS A 13 4.45 -5.07 4.34
C HIS A 13 4.76 -3.66 4.84
N ALA A 14 4.89 -3.46 6.16
CA ALA A 14 5.20 -2.14 6.73
C ALA A 14 6.52 -1.53 6.22
N THR A 15 7.51 -2.37 5.88
CA THR A 15 8.78 -1.91 5.30
C THR A 15 8.61 -1.52 3.83
N GLU A 16 7.80 -2.27 3.09
CA GLU A 16 7.44 -1.99 1.71
C GLU A 16 6.60 -0.72 1.62
N GLU A 17 5.61 -0.52 2.50
CA GLU A 17 4.82 0.71 2.61
C GLU A 17 5.69 1.95 2.83
N HIS A 18 6.70 1.85 3.70
CA HIS A 18 7.63 2.94 3.89
C HIS A 18 8.44 3.24 2.61
N THR A 19 8.82 2.19 1.88
CA THR A 19 9.53 2.32 0.59
C THR A 19 8.62 2.94 -0.47
N HIS A 20 7.35 2.58 -0.53
CA HIS A 20 6.34 3.19 -1.40
C HIS A 20 6.19 4.69 -1.10
N ALA A 21 6.08 5.07 0.17
CA ALA A 21 5.97 6.46 0.58
C ALA A 21 7.19 7.31 0.18
N VAL A 22 8.40 6.75 0.30
CA VAL A 22 9.64 7.41 -0.15
C VAL A 22 9.63 7.59 -1.67
N ALA A 23 9.32 6.53 -2.43
CA ALA A 23 9.25 6.60 -3.90
C ALA A 23 8.22 7.63 -4.38
N LEU A 24 7.02 7.65 -3.78
CA LEU A 24 6.00 8.65 -4.08
C LEU A 24 6.46 10.08 -3.76
N SER A 25 7.16 10.27 -2.64
CA SER A 25 7.70 11.58 -2.26
C SER A 25 8.72 12.10 -3.26
N GLU A 26 9.60 11.22 -3.77
CA GLU A 26 10.56 11.56 -4.82
C GLU A 26 9.86 11.95 -6.14
N GLN A 27 8.84 11.20 -6.54
CA GLN A 27 8.05 11.52 -7.75
C GLN A 27 7.32 12.86 -7.61
N ILE A 28 6.69 13.12 -6.46
CA ILE A 28 6.01 14.41 -6.20
C ILE A 28 7.00 15.56 -6.28
N ALA A 29 8.17 15.44 -5.65
CA ALA A 29 9.21 16.47 -5.67
C ALA A 29 9.76 16.68 -7.08
N PHE A 30 9.98 15.61 -7.85
CA PHE A 30 10.43 15.68 -9.24
C PHE A 30 9.45 16.45 -10.14
N LEU A 31 8.15 16.27 -9.93
CA LEU A 31 7.09 17.00 -10.63
C LEU A 31 6.89 18.45 -10.12
N GLY A 32 7.72 18.92 -9.18
CA GLY A 32 7.68 20.27 -8.63
C GLY A 32 6.64 20.48 -7.51
N GLY A 33 6.06 19.40 -6.99
CA GLY A 33 5.17 19.42 -5.84
C GLY A 33 5.89 19.40 -4.50
N VAL A 34 5.12 19.49 -3.41
CA VAL A 34 5.59 19.30 -2.02
C VAL A 34 4.96 18.02 -1.49
N PRO A 35 5.74 17.01 -1.08
CA PRO A 35 5.20 15.78 -0.50
C PRO A 35 4.34 16.05 0.74
N GLY A 36 3.24 15.31 0.86
CA GLY A 36 2.40 15.34 2.06
C GLY A 36 3.13 14.71 3.26
N HIS A 37 2.77 15.15 4.46
CA HIS A 37 3.27 14.60 5.72
C HIS A 37 2.15 14.11 6.66
N ASP A 38 0.90 14.38 6.29
CA ASP A 38 -0.27 13.97 7.05
C ASP A 38 -0.49 12.46 6.85
N VAL A 39 -0.52 11.72 7.96
CA VAL A 39 -0.82 10.29 7.96
C VAL A 39 -2.31 10.10 8.23
N ALA A 40 -2.95 9.16 7.53
CA ALA A 40 -4.33 8.78 7.80
C ALA A 40 -4.50 8.27 9.23
N GLN A 41 -5.74 8.31 9.74
CA GLN A 41 -6.03 7.78 11.06
C GLN A 41 -5.73 6.28 11.11
N VAL A 42 -4.88 5.88 12.05
CA VAL A 42 -4.60 4.47 12.32
C VAL A 42 -5.71 3.89 13.19
N HIS A 43 -6.28 2.77 12.76
CA HIS A 43 -7.23 1.99 13.54
C HIS A 43 -6.49 0.88 14.29
N VAL A 44 -6.90 0.62 15.53
CA VAL A 44 -6.33 -0.43 16.38
C VAL A 44 -7.45 -1.24 17.03
N SER A 45 -7.17 -2.51 17.32
CA SER A 45 -8.10 -3.43 17.96
C SER A 45 -7.33 -4.42 18.83
N ASP A 46 -7.94 -4.89 19.92
CA ASP A 46 -7.40 -6.01 20.72
C ASP A 46 -7.71 -7.39 20.07
N ASP A 47 -8.55 -7.40 19.04
CA ASP A 47 -8.87 -8.59 18.23
C ASP A 47 -8.01 -8.59 16.96
N SER A 48 -7.16 -9.62 16.83
CA SER A 48 -6.27 -9.80 15.68
C SER A 48 -7.01 -9.97 14.36
N THR A 49 -8.22 -10.54 14.37
CA THR A 49 -9.04 -10.67 13.16
C THR A 49 -9.48 -9.29 12.68
N ILE A 50 -9.96 -8.45 13.60
CA ILE A 50 -10.36 -7.08 13.29
C ILE A 50 -9.16 -6.26 12.79
N MET A 51 -7.97 -6.45 13.37
CA MET A 51 -6.76 -5.79 12.87
C MET A 51 -6.45 -6.17 11.42
N LEU A 52 -6.50 -7.46 11.07
CA LEU A 52 -6.25 -7.93 9.71
C LEU A 52 -7.33 -7.48 8.71
N GLU A 53 -8.59 -7.37 9.15
CA GLU A 53 -9.67 -6.80 8.33
C GLU A 53 -9.48 -5.31 8.06
N GLN A 54 -9.01 -4.56 9.07
CA GLN A 54 -8.66 -3.13 8.92
C GLN A 54 -7.50 -2.94 7.95
N ASP A 55 -6.48 -3.80 8.05
CA ASP A 55 -5.32 -3.78 7.17
C ASP A 55 -5.73 -4.07 5.72
N LEU A 56 -6.53 -5.12 5.51
CA LEU A 56 -7.06 -5.48 4.19
C LEU A 56 -7.90 -4.34 3.59
N ALA A 57 -8.66 -3.60 4.40
CA ALA A 57 -9.38 -2.44 3.94
C ALA A 57 -8.44 -1.31 3.48
N GLY A 58 -7.29 -1.14 4.15
CA GLY A 58 -6.21 -0.25 3.75
C GLY A 58 -5.63 -0.62 2.39
N GLU A 59 -5.21 -1.88 2.22
CA GLU A 59 -4.68 -2.40 0.96
C GLU A 59 -5.64 -2.20 -0.21
N LEU A 60 -6.94 -2.45 0.00
CA LEU A 60 -7.95 -2.27 -1.05
C LEU A 60 -8.17 -0.79 -1.43
N ASP A 61 -8.09 0.13 -0.47
CA ASP A 61 -8.12 1.58 -0.75
C ASP A 61 -6.87 2.01 -1.52
N ALA A 62 -5.68 1.54 -1.11
CA ALA A 62 -4.42 1.78 -1.80
C ALA A 62 -4.45 1.28 -3.25
N ILE A 63 -4.85 0.03 -3.49
CA ILE A 63 -5.04 -0.55 -4.83
C ILE A 63 -5.95 0.33 -5.70
N ALA A 64 -7.09 0.76 -5.17
CA ALA A 64 -8.02 1.62 -5.90
C ALA A 64 -7.36 2.95 -6.28
N ARG A 65 -6.62 3.55 -5.35
CA ARG A 65 -5.89 4.80 -5.57
C ARG A 65 -4.79 4.65 -6.60
N TYR A 66 -3.97 3.60 -6.53
CA TYR A 66 -2.89 3.37 -7.49
C TYR A 66 -3.44 3.17 -8.90
N LYS A 67 -4.54 2.42 -9.07
CA LYS A 67 -5.22 2.26 -10.37
C LYS A 67 -5.67 3.61 -10.95
N GLU A 68 -6.20 4.50 -10.12
CA GLU A 68 -6.55 5.86 -10.53
C GLU A 68 -5.31 6.66 -10.98
N ARG A 69 -4.21 6.63 -10.21
CA ARG A 69 -3.01 7.43 -10.53
C ARG A 69 -2.26 6.88 -11.74
N ILE A 70 -2.28 5.56 -11.96
CA ILE A 70 -1.76 4.94 -13.18
C ILE A 70 -2.48 5.48 -14.41
N ALA A 71 -3.82 5.56 -14.37
CA ALA A 71 -4.60 6.12 -15.46
C ALA A 71 -4.29 7.61 -15.68
N GLN A 72 -4.14 8.39 -14.60
CA GLN A 72 -3.75 9.80 -14.68
C GLN A 72 -2.35 9.99 -15.29
N ALA A 73 -1.37 9.18 -14.87
CA ALA A 73 -0.01 9.22 -15.39
C ALA A 73 0.02 8.87 -16.89
N GLU A 74 -0.74 7.85 -17.31
CA GLU A 74 -0.91 7.49 -18.73
C GLU A 74 -1.50 8.66 -19.54
N MET A 75 -2.58 9.28 -19.04
CA MET A 75 -3.23 10.41 -19.71
C MET A 75 -2.30 11.62 -19.90
N LEU A 76 -1.34 11.80 -18.99
CA LEU A 76 -0.34 12.88 -19.04
C LEU A 76 0.92 12.50 -19.83
N GLY A 77 1.04 11.24 -20.30
CA GLY A 77 2.24 10.73 -20.98
C GLY A 77 3.43 10.49 -20.05
N GLU A 78 3.21 10.45 -18.74
CA GLU A 78 4.22 10.25 -17.70
C GLU A 78 4.52 8.75 -17.50
N TYR A 79 5.09 8.10 -18.53
CA TYR A 79 5.26 6.64 -18.52
C TYR A 79 6.22 6.13 -17.45
N GLY A 80 7.21 6.93 -17.05
CA GLY A 80 8.12 6.59 -15.95
C GLY A 80 7.38 6.50 -14.61
N LEU A 81 6.57 7.53 -14.31
CA LEU A 81 5.69 7.54 -13.14
C LEU A 81 4.69 6.38 -13.20
N ARG A 82 4.06 6.17 -14.36
CA ARG A 82 3.13 5.07 -14.57
C ARG A 82 3.75 3.72 -14.18
N ARG A 83 4.98 3.45 -14.64
CA ARG A 83 5.69 2.21 -14.30
C ARG A 83 5.96 2.10 -12.80
N ALA A 84 6.44 3.16 -12.18
CA ALA A 84 6.70 3.16 -10.73
C ALA A 84 5.41 2.86 -9.92
N LEU A 85 4.27 3.41 -10.34
CA LEU A 85 2.98 3.15 -9.70
C LEU A 85 2.47 1.72 -9.96
N GLU A 86 2.74 1.14 -11.14
CA GLU A 86 2.44 -0.27 -11.44
C GLU A 86 3.24 -1.22 -10.56
N ASP A 87 4.52 -0.91 -10.30
CA ASP A 87 5.37 -1.72 -9.42
C ASP A 87 4.80 -1.74 -8.00
N ILE A 88 4.42 -0.57 -7.46
CA ILE A 88 3.78 -0.50 -6.15
C ILE A 88 2.45 -1.26 -6.15
N LEU A 89 1.59 -1.05 -7.16
CA LEU A 89 0.30 -1.75 -7.25
C LEU A 89 0.44 -3.28 -7.19
N ILE A 90 1.48 -3.85 -7.78
CA ILE A 90 1.73 -5.30 -7.73
C ILE A 90 1.96 -5.76 -6.30
N THR A 91 2.74 -5.01 -5.52
CA THR A 91 3.01 -5.28 -4.10
C THR A 91 1.74 -5.17 -3.25
N GLU A 92 0.95 -4.10 -3.40
CA GLU A 92 -0.33 -3.96 -2.67
C GLU A 92 -1.32 -5.11 -2.99
N GLU A 93 -1.38 -5.54 -4.26
CA GLU A 93 -2.20 -6.70 -4.64
C GLU A 93 -1.67 -8.01 -4.07
N GLU A 94 -0.38 -8.13 -3.76
CA GLU A 94 0.21 -9.25 -3.02
C GLU A 94 -0.18 -9.20 -1.54
N HIS A 95 0.01 -8.05 -0.88
CA HIS A 95 -0.40 -7.83 0.52
C HIS A 95 -1.88 -8.20 0.73
N ALA A 96 -2.77 -7.71 -0.14
CA ALA A 96 -4.19 -8.01 -0.06
C ALA A 96 -4.48 -9.52 -0.17
N ARG A 97 -3.72 -10.27 -0.98
CA ARG A 97 -3.86 -11.73 -1.10
C ARG A 97 -3.39 -12.44 0.17
N ASP A 98 -2.29 -12.00 0.76
CA ASP A 98 -1.74 -12.59 2.00
C ASP A 98 -2.70 -12.39 3.18
N LEU A 99 -3.27 -11.20 3.32
CA LEU A 99 -4.28 -10.88 4.33
C LEU A 99 -5.55 -11.70 4.11
N GLN A 100 -6.05 -11.78 2.88
CA GLN A 100 -7.21 -12.62 2.54
C GLN A 100 -6.97 -14.11 2.82
N ALA A 101 -5.76 -14.61 2.56
CA ALA A 101 -5.41 -15.99 2.85
C ALA A 101 -5.36 -16.26 4.36
N SER A 102 -4.93 -15.26 5.14
CA SER A 102 -4.86 -15.33 6.60
C SER A 102 -6.24 -15.28 7.26
N LEU A 103 -7.15 -14.45 6.76
CA LEU A 103 -8.54 -14.33 7.26
C LEU A 103 -9.45 -15.53 6.91
N ARG A 104 -9.04 -16.39 5.97
CA ARG A 104 -9.79 -17.59 5.57
C ARG A 104 -9.44 -18.84 6.38
N LYS A 105 -8.38 -18.78 7.20
CA LYS A 105 -7.95 -19.88 8.07
C LYS A 105 -8.70 -19.85 9.38
#